data_AF-A0A941UF62-F1
#
_entry.id   AF-A0A941UF62-F1
#
_cell.length_a   1.000
_cell.length_b   1.000
_cell.length_c   1.000
_cell.angle_alpha   90.00
_cell.angle_beta   90.00
_cell.angle_gamma   90.00
#
_symmetry.space_group_name_H-M   'P 1'
#
loop_
_entity.id
_entity.type
_entity.pdbx_description
1 polymer ?
#
loop_
_entity_poly.entity_id
_entity_poly.type
_entity_poly.pdbx_seq_one_letter_code
_entity_poly.pdbx_strand_id
1 'polypeptide(L)'
;PNIHTERGWIAVNEIGQTSDVKVFAIGDATRLGLVTHSIGQGRITADTIHYQLMHAPRSPENRQVIPYERIKTEYYDVCRGDFASPEQEAHKCMSCATCRDCHMCEATCYWGAISRVEHENGSYEYVVDDDKCIGCGFCAGICPCGVWEMVENV
;
A
#
# COMPACT_ATOMS: atom_id res chain seq x y z
N PRO A 1 -35.83 10.97 -11.60
CA PRO A 1 -35.04 10.40 -10.48
C PRO A 1 -34.54 11.53 -9.59
N ASN A 2 -35.12 11.68 -8.39
CA ASN A 2 -34.68 12.71 -7.44
C ASN A 2 -33.69 12.06 -6.46
N ILE A 3 -32.48 12.60 -6.43
CA ILE A 3 -31.46 12.22 -5.44
C ILE A 3 -31.79 12.95 -4.14
N HIS A 4 -31.88 12.19 -3.04
CA HIS A 4 -32.15 12.76 -1.72
C HIS A 4 -30.98 13.63 -1.25
N THR A 5 -31.29 14.83 -0.79
CA THR A 5 -30.35 15.77 -0.20
C THR A 5 -30.73 16.10 1.23
N GLU A 6 -29.74 16.25 2.09
CA GLU A 6 -29.92 16.62 3.48
C GLU A 6 -29.02 17.83 3.79
N ARG A 7 -29.62 18.93 4.28
CA ARG A 7 -28.91 20.17 4.65
C ARG A 7 -28.00 20.73 3.54
N GLY A 8 -28.41 20.57 2.28
CA GLY A 8 -27.67 21.04 1.11
C GLY A 8 -26.59 20.09 0.59
N TRP A 9 -26.41 18.93 1.23
CA TRP A 9 -25.49 17.88 0.79
C TRP A 9 -26.23 16.70 0.18
N ILE A 10 -25.55 15.92 -0.66
CA ILE A 10 -26.10 14.66 -1.17
C ILE A 10 -26.06 13.63 -0.04
N ALA A 11 -27.22 13.08 0.32
CA ALA A 11 -27.30 12.04 1.34
C ALA A 11 -26.80 10.71 0.74
N VAL A 12 -25.81 10.10 1.40
CA VAL A 12 -25.21 8.83 0.98
C VAL A 12 -25.04 7.87 2.16
N ASN A 13 -24.96 6.58 1.87
CA ASN A 13 -24.55 5.55 2.84
C ASN A 13 -23.01 5.44 2.93
N GLU A 14 -22.51 4.47 3.70
CA GLU A 14 -21.08 4.26 3.95
C GLU A 14 -20.24 3.95 2.69
N ILE A 15 -20.88 3.46 1.62
CA ILE A 15 -20.24 3.15 0.33
C ILE A 15 -20.40 4.29 -0.69
N GLY A 16 -20.92 5.45 -0.29
CA GLY A 16 -21.14 6.60 -1.17
C GLY A 16 -22.35 6.45 -2.09
N GLN A 17 -23.23 5.47 -1.88
CA GLN A 17 -24.42 5.27 -2.70
C GLN A 17 -25.53 6.25 -2.28
N THR A 18 -26.16 6.86 -3.27
CA THR A 18 -27.28 7.80 -3.06
C THR A 18 -28.62 7.05 -2.95
N SER A 19 -29.73 7.79 -2.87
CA SER A 19 -31.08 7.21 -2.95
C SER A 19 -31.38 6.57 -4.31
N ASP A 20 -30.66 6.92 -5.38
CA ASP A 20 -30.69 6.20 -6.65
C ASP A 20 -29.56 5.15 -6.64
N VAL A 21 -29.94 3.87 -6.78
CA VAL A 21 -29.00 2.74 -6.72
C VAL A 21 -27.89 2.79 -7.78
N LYS A 22 -28.09 3.55 -8.87
CA LYS A 22 -27.12 3.71 -9.97
C LYS A 22 -26.22 4.92 -9.80
N VAL A 23 -26.45 5.76 -8.78
CA VAL A 23 -25.72 7.02 -8.59
C VAL A 23 -24.98 7.01 -7.26
N PHE A 24 -23.70 7.35 -7.33
CA PHE A 24 -22.79 7.46 -6.19
C PHE A 24 -22.26 8.90 -6.08
N ALA A 25 -22.01 9.35 -4.85
CA ALA A 25 -21.45 10.65 -4.56
C ALA A 25 -20.43 10.54 -3.40
N ILE A 26 -19.36 11.32 -3.47
CA ILE A 26 -18.24 11.30 -2.51
C ILE A 26 -17.68 12.70 -2.31
N GLY A 27 -16.80 12.84 -1.30
CA GLY A 27 -16.07 14.06 -1.01
C GLY A 27 -16.99 15.19 -0.59
N ASP A 28 -16.60 16.41 -0.96
CA ASP A 28 -17.30 17.63 -0.59
C ASP A 28 -18.73 17.71 -1.15
N ALA A 29 -19.14 16.86 -2.11
CA ALA A 29 -20.55 16.78 -2.51
C ALA A 29 -21.46 16.20 -1.41
N THR A 30 -20.89 15.44 -0.47
CA THR A 30 -21.62 14.71 0.58
C THR A 30 -21.48 15.36 1.96
N ARG A 31 -20.36 16.06 2.20
CA ARG A 31 -20.07 16.86 3.41
C ARG A 31 -18.67 17.46 3.27
N LEU A 32 -18.40 18.56 3.99
CA LEU A 32 -17.04 19.09 4.12
C LEU A 32 -16.11 18.09 4.82
N GLY A 33 -14.88 17.94 4.30
CA GLY A 33 -13.85 17.12 4.93
C GLY A 33 -12.43 17.49 4.49
N LEU A 34 -11.44 16.81 5.08
CA LEU A 34 -10.06 16.87 4.59
C LEU A 34 -9.92 16.17 3.22
N VAL A 35 -8.93 16.57 2.42
CA VAL A 35 -8.57 15.93 1.15
C VAL A 35 -8.41 14.41 1.28
N THR A 36 -7.84 13.95 2.41
CA THR A 36 -7.66 12.52 2.70
C THR A 36 -8.99 11.76 2.82
N HIS A 37 -10.05 12.41 3.29
CA HIS A 37 -11.39 11.81 3.32
C HIS A 37 -11.93 11.62 1.91
N SER A 38 -11.83 12.63 1.04
CA SER A 38 -12.31 12.55 -0.35
C SER A 38 -11.59 11.46 -1.14
N ILE A 39 -10.26 11.34 -0.96
CA ILE A 39 -9.46 10.25 -1.56
C ILE A 39 -9.90 8.89 -1.01
N GLY A 40 -10.07 8.77 0.30
CA GLY A 40 -10.51 7.53 0.96
C GLY A 40 -11.89 7.08 0.49
N GLN A 41 -12.87 7.99 0.48
CA GLN A 41 -14.23 7.74 -0.01
C GLN A 41 -14.24 7.33 -1.48
N GLY A 42 -13.41 7.99 -2.31
CA GLY A 42 -13.27 7.66 -3.73
C GLY A 42 -12.83 6.22 -3.95
N ARG A 43 -11.79 5.78 -3.25
CA ARG A 43 -11.35 4.38 -3.34
C ARG A 43 -12.43 3.40 -2.88
N ILE A 44 -13.04 3.63 -1.72
CA ILE A 44 -14.09 2.73 -1.19
C ILE A 44 -15.26 2.60 -2.17
N THR A 45 -15.68 3.73 -2.75
CA THR A 45 -16.79 3.77 -3.71
C THR A 45 -16.42 3.08 -5.01
N ALA A 46 -15.21 3.32 -5.54
CA ALA A 46 -14.71 2.67 -6.75
C ALA A 46 -14.61 1.14 -6.57
N ASP A 47 -14.05 0.67 -5.46
CA ASP A 47 -13.99 -0.76 -5.12
C ASP A 47 -15.41 -1.34 -5.06
N THR A 48 -16.35 -0.63 -4.44
CA THR A 48 -17.73 -1.09 -4.32
C THR A 48 -18.41 -1.20 -5.67
N ILE A 49 -18.27 -0.20 -6.54
CA ILE A 49 -18.79 -0.24 -7.92
C ILE A 49 -18.16 -1.42 -8.67
N HIS A 50 -16.84 -1.62 -8.56
CA HIS A 50 -16.15 -2.73 -9.19
C HIS A 50 -16.73 -4.09 -8.78
N TYR A 51 -16.84 -4.36 -7.47
CA TYR A 51 -17.39 -5.63 -6.98
C TYR A 51 -18.86 -5.82 -7.36
N GLN A 52 -19.67 -4.75 -7.35
CA GLN A 52 -21.05 -4.80 -7.82
C GLN A 52 -21.15 -5.18 -9.31
N LEU A 53 -20.31 -4.57 -10.17
CA LEU A 53 -20.26 -4.91 -11.60
C LEU A 53 -19.81 -6.35 -11.83
N MET A 54 -18.87 -6.83 -11.02
CA MET A 54 -18.37 -8.21 -11.07
C MET A 54 -19.31 -9.23 -10.43
N HIS A 55 -20.42 -8.81 -9.82
CA HIS A 55 -21.33 -9.67 -9.05
C HIS A 55 -20.60 -10.49 -7.97
N ALA A 56 -19.56 -9.90 -7.37
CA ALA A 56 -18.71 -10.53 -6.37
C ALA A 56 -18.90 -9.86 -5.00
N PRO A 57 -18.72 -10.59 -3.88
CA PRO A 57 -18.73 -9.98 -2.56
C PRO A 57 -17.56 -8.99 -2.43
N ARG A 58 -17.80 -7.84 -1.80
CA ARG A 58 -16.74 -6.87 -1.51
C ARG A 58 -15.68 -7.51 -0.62
N SER A 59 -14.45 -7.59 -1.14
CA SER A 59 -13.28 -8.01 -0.37
C SER A 59 -12.39 -6.80 -0.13
N PRO A 60 -12.50 -6.09 1.01
CA PRO A 60 -11.60 -5.00 1.32
C PRO A 60 -10.18 -5.55 1.51
N GLU A 61 -9.20 -4.82 0.98
CA GLU A 61 -7.79 -5.11 1.23
C GLU A 61 -7.51 -4.99 2.74
N ASN A 62 -7.05 -6.08 3.35
CA ASN A 62 -6.66 -6.07 4.74
C ASN A 62 -5.26 -5.44 4.87
N ARG A 63 -5.21 -4.16 5.22
CA ARG A 63 -3.93 -3.48 5.44
C ARG A 63 -3.42 -3.81 6.82
N GLN A 64 -2.29 -4.50 6.85
CA GLN A 64 -1.56 -4.73 8.08
C GLN A 64 -0.83 -3.44 8.48
N VAL A 65 -0.94 -3.07 9.76
CA VAL A 65 -0.13 -2.00 10.32
C VAL A 65 1.32 -2.49 10.32
N ILE A 66 2.23 -1.69 9.77
CA ILE A 66 3.66 -1.97 9.83
C ILE A 66 4.12 -1.65 11.26
N PRO A 67 4.59 -2.63 12.05
CA PRO A 67 5.19 -2.39 13.36
C PRO A 67 6.37 -1.43 13.24
N TYR A 68 6.57 -0.57 14.24
CA TYR A 68 7.66 0.40 14.25
C TYR A 68 9.04 -0.27 14.17
N GLU A 69 9.17 -1.45 14.77
CA GLU A 69 10.40 -2.26 14.78
C GLU A 69 10.78 -2.79 13.38
N ARG A 70 9.83 -2.80 12.43
CA ARG A 70 10.07 -3.20 11.03
C ARG A 70 10.59 -2.05 10.17
N ILE A 71 10.60 -0.82 10.70
CA ILE A 71 11.09 0.36 9.97
C ILE A 71 12.60 0.50 10.21
N LYS A 72 13.39 0.32 9.16
CA LYS A 72 14.84 0.46 9.20
C LYS A 72 15.27 1.92 9.05
N THR A 73 15.59 2.57 10.17
CA THR A 73 15.98 3.98 10.18
C THR A 73 17.46 4.18 9.83
N GLU A 74 18.28 3.14 9.83
CA GLU A 74 19.73 3.21 9.59
C GLU A 74 20.04 3.77 8.20
N TYR A 75 19.21 3.43 7.20
CA TYR A 75 19.32 3.97 5.84
C TYR A 75 18.93 5.46 5.75
N TYR A 76 18.20 5.97 6.73
CA TYR A 76 17.81 7.38 6.85
C TYR A 76 18.82 8.21 7.64
N ASP A 77 19.36 7.62 8.70
CA ASP A 77 20.15 8.33 9.68
C ASP A 77 21.51 8.81 9.14
N VAL A 78 22.03 8.14 8.11
CA VAL A 78 23.26 8.56 7.40
C VAL A 78 23.09 9.92 6.72
N CYS A 79 21.85 10.32 6.38
CA CYS A 79 21.54 11.59 5.72
C CYS A 79 21.16 12.73 6.68
N ARG A 80 21.36 12.57 8.01
CA ARG A 80 20.97 13.57 9.03
C ARG A 80 21.68 14.93 8.93
N GLY A 81 22.69 15.08 8.07
CA GLY A 81 23.41 16.34 7.86
C GLY A 81 22.69 17.37 6.98
N ASP A 82 21.74 16.95 6.16
CA ASP A 82 21.05 17.80 5.16
C ASP A 82 19.67 18.27 5.63
N PHE A 83 19.50 18.54 6.93
CA PHE A 83 18.24 19.11 7.42
C PHE A 83 18.15 20.59 7.04
N ALA A 84 17.59 20.86 5.87
CA ALA A 84 17.38 22.22 5.38
C ALA A 84 15.98 22.78 5.71
N SER A 85 14.92 21.95 5.73
CA SER A 85 13.60 22.32 6.27
C SER A 85 12.72 21.11 6.64
N PRO A 86 11.72 21.27 7.55
CA PRO A 86 10.75 20.22 7.85
C PRO A 86 9.99 19.70 6.62
N GLU A 87 9.67 20.56 5.66
CA GLU A 87 8.96 20.19 4.44
C GLU A 87 9.82 19.30 3.55
N GLN A 88 11.11 19.61 3.39
CA GLN A 88 12.03 18.78 2.62
C GLN A 88 12.23 17.41 3.27
N GLU A 89 12.29 17.36 4.60
CA GLU A 89 12.36 16.10 5.34
C GLU A 89 11.09 15.26 5.15
N ALA A 90 9.91 15.89 5.19
CA ALA A 90 8.63 15.21 4.99
C ALA A 90 8.46 14.61 3.57
N HIS A 91 9.21 15.12 2.58
CA HIS A 91 9.21 14.57 1.22
C HIS A 91 10.12 13.33 1.07
N LYS A 92 10.95 13.01 2.06
CA LYS A 92 11.81 11.83 1.98
C LYS A 92 10.98 10.56 2.25
N CYS A 93 11.04 9.59 1.33
CA CYS A 93 10.34 8.31 1.47
C CYS A 93 11.08 7.32 2.38
N MET A 94 10.54 7.02 3.58
CA MET A 94 11.09 6.00 4.50
C MET A 94 11.18 4.60 3.87
N SER A 95 10.61 4.43 2.69
CA SER A 95 10.62 3.19 1.90
C SER A 95 10.03 2.00 2.66
N CYS A 96 9.22 2.27 3.69
CA CYS A 96 8.65 1.24 4.53
C CYS A 96 7.64 0.39 3.75
N ALA A 97 7.86 -0.93 3.79
CA ALA A 97 6.95 -1.99 3.35
C ALA A 97 6.54 -2.04 1.86
N THR A 98 7.14 -1.23 0.98
CA THR A 98 6.93 -1.39 -0.48
C THR A 98 8.26 -1.65 -1.17
N CYS A 99 8.32 -2.70 -1.99
CA CYS A 99 9.50 -2.98 -2.80
C CYS A 99 9.79 -1.82 -3.78
N ARG A 100 11.06 -1.45 -3.91
CA ARG A 100 11.53 -0.38 -4.82
C ARG A 100 12.27 -0.92 -6.04
N ASP A 101 12.19 -2.22 -6.30
CA ASP A 101 12.86 -2.90 -7.40
C ASP A 101 14.38 -2.65 -7.46
N CYS A 102 15.05 -2.62 -6.30
CA CYS A 102 16.46 -2.23 -6.22
C CYS A 102 17.47 -3.38 -6.43
N HIS A 103 17.00 -4.62 -6.64
CA HIS A 103 17.83 -5.83 -6.84
C HIS A 103 18.83 -6.18 -5.73
N MET A 104 18.87 -5.46 -4.60
CA MET A 104 19.81 -5.71 -3.52
C MET A 104 19.68 -7.11 -2.90
N CYS A 105 18.45 -7.64 -2.84
CA CYS A 105 18.20 -8.97 -2.32
C CYS A 105 18.66 -10.10 -3.26
N GLU A 106 18.52 -9.90 -4.57
CA GLU A 106 19.05 -10.80 -5.60
C GLU A 106 20.58 -10.80 -5.57
N ALA A 107 21.20 -9.61 -5.58
CA ALA A 107 22.66 -9.45 -5.58
C ALA A 107 23.32 -9.99 -4.30
N THR A 108 22.68 -9.86 -3.13
CA THR A 108 23.26 -10.34 -1.87
C THR A 108 23.12 -11.84 -1.67
N CYS A 109 22.22 -12.50 -2.39
CA CYS A 109 21.96 -13.92 -2.20
C CYS A 109 23.07 -14.76 -2.88
N TYR A 110 24.06 -15.16 -2.09
CA TYR A 110 25.22 -15.89 -2.61
C TYR A 110 24.88 -17.29 -3.18
N TRP A 111 23.79 -17.92 -2.73
CA TRP A 111 23.29 -19.18 -3.31
C TRP A 111 22.41 -18.98 -4.55
N GLY A 112 22.12 -17.73 -4.94
CA GLY A 112 21.23 -17.44 -6.06
C GLY A 112 19.80 -17.94 -5.83
N ALA A 113 19.33 -17.94 -4.58
CA ALA A 113 18.01 -18.40 -4.20
C ALA A 113 16.92 -17.33 -4.42
N ILE A 114 17.27 -16.08 -4.74
CA ILE A 114 16.31 -15.00 -4.96
C ILE A 114 16.34 -14.58 -6.42
N SER A 115 15.16 -14.48 -7.04
CA SER A 115 14.99 -14.03 -8.43
C SER A 115 13.83 -13.06 -8.57
N ARG A 116 13.98 -12.07 -9.45
CA ARG A 116 12.88 -11.18 -9.87
C ARG A 116 12.02 -11.88 -10.93
N VAL A 117 10.71 -11.86 -10.75
CA VAL A 117 9.71 -12.35 -11.70
C VAL A 117 8.89 -11.16 -12.19
N GLU A 118 8.73 -11.04 -13.50
CA GLU A 118 7.89 -10.03 -14.14
C GLU A 118 6.64 -10.70 -14.72
N HIS A 119 5.48 -10.11 -14.45
CA HIS A 119 4.18 -10.61 -14.91
C HIS A 119 3.71 -9.87 -16.15
N GLU A 120 2.80 -10.48 -16.91
CA GLU A 120 2.26 -9.92 -18.16
C GLU A 120 1.57 -8.54 -17.99
N ASN A 121 1.06 -8.26 -16.79
CA ASN A 121 0.42 -6.98 -16.46
C ASN A 121 1.43 -5.86 -16.12
N GLY A 122 2.73 -6.11 -16.23
CA GLY A 122 3.81 -5.17 -15.88
C GLY A 122 4.11 -5.07 -14.39
N SER A 123 3.44 -5.86 -13.53
CA SER A 123 3.82 -6.00 -12.12
C SER A 123 5.00 -6.94 -11.96
N TYR A 124 5.69 -6.85 -10.82
CA TYR A 124 6.84 -7.69 -10.50
C TYR A 124 6.79 -8.17 -9.06
N GLU A 125 7.46 -9.30 -8.81
CA GLU A 125 7.72 -9.83 -7.47
C GLU A 125 9.15 -10.36 -7.38
N TYR A 126 9.64 -10.53 -6.15
CA TYR A 126 10.86 -11.30 -5.91
C TYR A 126 10.48 -12.59 -5.20
N VAL A 127 10.97 -13.71 -5.72
CA VAL A 127 10.63 -15.06 -5.23
C VAL A 127 11.86 -15.72 -4.66
N VAL A 128 11.67 -16.53 -3.61
CA VAL A 128 12.70 -17.39 -3.01
C VAL A 128 12.54 -18.80 -3.53
N ASP A 129 13.64 -19.39 -3.98
CA ASP A 129 13.78 -20.82 -4.29
C ASP A 129 14.18 -21.55 -3.00
N ASP A 130 13.22 -22.26 -2.40
CA ASP A 130 13.39 -22.96 -1.12
C ASP A 130 14.43 -24.08 -1.19
N ASP A 131 14.66 -24.68 -2.35
CA ASP A 131 15.67 -25.74 -2.52
C ASP A 131 17.11 -25.19 -2.46
N LYS A 132 17.28 -23.89 -2.74
CA LYS A 132 18.58 -23.19 -2.66
C LYS A 132 18.72 -22.36 -1.39
N CYS A 133 17.62 -21.96 -0.78
CA CYS A 133 17.64 -21.08 0.37
C CYS A 133 18.10 -21.82 1.62
N ILE A 134 19.18 -21.33 2.25
CA ILE A 134 19.69 -21.91 3.50
C ILE A 134 19.26 -21.14 4.75
N GLY A 135 18.36 -20.16 4.63
CA GLY A 135 17.87 -19.39 5.78
C GLY A 135 18.86 -18.42 6.42
N CYS A 136 19.90 -17.96 5.70
CA CYS A 136 20.94 -17.08 6.27
C CYS A 136 20.49 -15.65 6.65
N GLY A 137 19.36 -15.17 6.10
CA GLY A 137 18.79 -13.86 6.46
C GLY A 137 19.45 -12.62 5.87
N PHE A 138 20.47 -12.72 5.02
CA PHE A 138 21.11 -11.53 4.42
C PHE A 138 20.15 -10.69 3.57
N CYS A 139 19.22 -11.32 2.84
CA CYS A 139 18.18 -10.62 2.09
C CYS A 139 17.27 -9.79 3.00
N ALA A 140 16.85 -10.36 4.13
CA ALA A 140 16.10 -9.67 5.17
C ALA A 140 16.90 -8.55 5.80
N GLY A 141 18.21 -8.72 6.02
CA GLY A 141 19.11 -7.68 6.54
C GLY A 141 19.30 -6.50 5.58
N ILE A 142 19.59 -6.75 4.30
CA ILE A 142 19.94 -5.70 3.33
C ILE A 142 18.74 -4.95 2.77
N CYS A 143 17.53 -5.52 2.82
CA CYS A 143 16.36 -4.89 2.23
C CYS A 143 16.01 -3.60 2.99
N PRO A 144 16.15 -2.41 2.40
CA PRO A 144 15.84 -1.15 3.09
C PRO A 144 14.34 -0.99 3.32
N CYS A 145 13.53 -1.74 2.57
CA CYS A 145 12.08 -1.65 2.63
C CYS A 145 11.44 -2.63 3.62
N GLY A 146 12.21 -3.59 4.17
CA GLY A 146 11.67 -4.60 5.08
C GLY A 146 10.67 -5.56 4.42
N VAL A 147 10.84 -5.85 3.12
CA VAL A 147 9.97 -6.74 2.33
C VAL A 147 10.16 -8.21 2.71
N TRP A 148 11.38 -8.60 3.07
CA TRP A 148 11.72 -9.97 3.48
C TRP A 148 11.58 -10.14 4.99
N GLU A 149 11.07 -11.30 5.39
CA GLU A 149 10.91 -11.72 6.78
C GLU A 149 11.50 -13.12 6.97
N MET A 150 12.16 -13.34 8.11
CA MET A 150 12.69 -14.65 8.49
C MET A 150 11.75 -15.25 9.53
N VAL A 151 11.30 -16.47 9.30
CA VAL A 151 10.45 -17.21 10.24
C VAL A 151 11.25 -18.40 10.74
N GLU A 152 11.18 -18.69 12.03
CA GLU A 152 11.81 -19.89 12.59
C GLU A 152 11.15 -21.14 12.01
N ASN A 153 11.96 -22.16 11.74
CA ASN A 153 11.45 -23.46 11.29
C ASN A 153 10.89 -24.20 12.51
N VAL A 154 9.58 -24.08 12.73
CA VAL A 154 8.83 -24.76 13.81
C VAL A 154 8.40 -26.16 13.41
#